data_AF-A0A1I0D9U6-F1
#
_entry.id   AF-A0A1I0D9U6-F1
#
_cell.length_a   1.000
_cell.length_b   1.000
_cell.length_c   1.000
_cell.angle_alpha   90.00
_cell.angle_beta   90.00
_cell.angle_gamma   90.00
#
_symmetry.space_group_name_H-M   'P 1'
#
loop_
_entity.id
_entity.type
_entity.pdbx_description
1 polymer ?
#
loop_
_entity_poly.entity_id
_entity_poly.type
_entity_poly.pdbx_seq_one_letter_code
_entity_poly.pdbx_strand_id
1 'polypeptide(L)'
;MLHNVGNVLTSAVVSLEMMRQVLSASRVGRLKRATALRQEHRAGLAHFLAEGARGGRLPDYLSALAKELVHEQTRLMENMGAMGRHIEHIRAIV
;
A
#
# COMPACT_ATOMS: atom_id res chain seq x y z
N MET A 1 -24.61 14.95 -23.04
CA MET A 1 -23.61 13.99 -23.56
C MET A 1 -22.17 14.45 -23.30
N LEU A 2 -21.76 15.70 -23.58
CA LEU A 2 -20.40 16.22 -23.27
C LEU A 2 -20.06 16.30 -21.76
N HIS A 3 -21.04 16.59 -20.89
CA HIS A 3 -20.81 16.68 -19.43
C HIS A 3 -20.46 15.33 -18.78
N ASN A 4 -20.92 14.21 -19.35
CA ASN A 4 -20.61 12.88 -18.81
C ASN A 4 -19.15 12.49 -19.09
N VAL A 5 -18.61 12.88 -20.25
CA VAL A 5 -17.20 12.65 -20.57
C VAL A 5 -16.29 13.45 -19.63
N GLY A 6 -16.62 14.72 -19.38
CA GLY A 6 -15.89 15.56 -18.42
C GLY A 6 -15.86 14.97 -17.01
N ASN A 7 -17.02 14.52 -16.50
CA ASN A 7 -17.12 13.91 -15.17
C ASN A 7 -16.33 12.60 -15.06
N VAL A 8 -16.36 11.77 -16.10
CA VAL A 8 -15.63 10.49 -16.11
C VAL A 8 -14.12 10.71 -16.16
N LEU A 9 -13.64 11.68 -16.95
CA LEU A 9 -12.22 11.98 -17.07
C LEU A 9 -11.66 12.59 -15.77
N THR A 10 -12.40 13.50 -15.14
CA THR A 10 -12.03 14.04 -13.82
C THR A 10 -11.98 12.93 -12.76
N SER A 11 -12.97 12.03 -12.74
CA SER A 11 -13.00 10.91 -11.79
C SER A 11 -11.82 9.94 -11.99
N ALA A 12 -11.41 9.72 -13.24
CA ALA A 12 -10.22 8.94 -13.58
C ALA A 12 -8.93 9.60 -13.09
N VAL A 13 -8.77 10.91 -13.33
CA VAL A 13 -7.60 11.67 -12.85
C VAL A 13 -7.51 11.66 -11.32
N VAL A 14 -8.63 11.90 -10.63
CA VAL A 14 -8.69 11.85 -9.16
C VAL A 14 -8.35 10.44 -8.64
N SER A 15 -8.83 9.38 -9.29
CA SER A 15 -8.48 8.00 -8.94
C SER A 15 -6.97 7.74 -9.08
N LEU A 16 -6.34 8.26 -10.13
CA LEU A 16 -4.89 8.15 -10.34
C LEU A 16 -4.09 8.91 -9.26
N GLU A 17 -4.53 10.11 -8.89
CA GLU A 17 -3.90 10.90 -7.82
C GLU A 17 -4.00 10.19 -6.46
N MET A 18 -5.16 9.61 -6.15
CA MET A 18 -5.35 8.81 -4.93
C MET A 18 -4.43 7.59 -4.90
N MET A 19 -4.26 6.87 -6.02
CA MET A 19 -3.30 5.75 -6.10
C MET A 19 -1.87 6.22 -5.86
N ARG A 20 -1.46 7.34 -6.49
CA ARG A 20 -0.12 7.93 -6.27
C ARG A 20 0.10 8.28 -4.81
N GLN A 21 -0.92 8.81 -4.13
CA GLN A 21 -0.83 9.17 -2.72
C GLN A 21 -0.69 7.94 -1.81
N VAL A 22 -1.43 6.86 -2.09
CA VAL A 22 -1.29 5.60 -1.34
C VAL A 22 0.11 5.02 -1.53
N LEU A 23 0.62 5.01 -2.76
CA LEU A 23 1.97 4.51 -3.05
C LEU A 23 3.08 5.37 -2.43
N SER A 24 2.95 6.70 -2.46
CA SER A 24 3.94 7.60 -1.87
C SER A 24 3.98 7.52 -0.34
N ALA A 25 2.83 7.27 0.30
CA ALA A 25 2.73 7.05 1.74
C ALA A 25 3.09 5.62 2.16
N SER A 26 3.31 4.71 1.20
CA SER A 26 3.44 3.29 1.43
C SER A 26 4.57 2.94 2.39
N ARG A 27 4.29 1.95 3.24
CA ARG A 27 5.19 1.54 4.32
C ARG A 27 6.22 0.49 3.89
N VAL A 28 6.29 0.14 2.61
CA VAL A 28 7.24 -0.87 2.06
C VAL A 28 8.70 -0.58 2.44
N GLY A 29 9.11 0.70 2.47
CA GLY A 29 10.46 1.07 2.92
C GLY A 29 10.73 0.73 4.39
N ARG A 30 9.70 0.76 5.25
CA ARG A 30 9.81 0.32 6.65
C ARG A 30 9.94 -1.20 6.74
N LEU A 31 9.23 -1.94 5.89
CA LEU A 31 9.32 -3.40 5.81
C LEU A 31 10.76 -3.80 5.46
N LYS A 32 11.34 -3.19 4.43
CA LYS A 32 12.74 -3.42 4.04
C LYS A 32 13.71 -3.26 5.21
N ARG A 33 13.55 -2.18 6.00
CA ARG A 33 14.39 -1.94 7.18
C ARG A 33 14.19 -2.97 8.28
N ALA A 34 12.94 -3.34 8.59
CA ALA A 34 12.64 -4.34 9.60
C ALA A 34 13.19 -5.73 9.23
N THR A 35 13.09 -6.11 7.95
CA THR A 35 13.66 -7.37 7.46
C THR A 35 15.19 -7.35 7.42
N ALA A 36 15.80 -6.19 7.14
CA ALA A 36 17.26 -6.03 7.20
C ALA A 36 17.78 -6.18 8.63
N LEU A 37 17.12 -5.54 9.61
CA LEU A 37 17.46 -5.69 11.03
C LEU A 37 17.37 -7.15 11.49
N ARG A 38 16.33 -7.86 11.06
CA ARG A 38 16.21 -9.32 11.31
C ARG A 38 17.38 -10.10 10.70
N GLN A 39 17.81 -9.72 9.49
CA GLN A 39 18.90 -10.38 8.77
C GLN A 39 20.26 -10.14 9.43
N GLU A 40 20.52 -8.93 9.92
CA GLU A 40 21.73 -8.58 10.68
C GLU A 40 21.88 -9.43 11.93
N HIS A 41 20.76 -9.76 12.59
CA HIS A 41 20.74 -10.58 13.80
C HIS A 41 20.47 -12.08 13.54
N ARG A 42 20.65 -12.57 12.31
CA ARG A 42 20.29 -13.96 11.94
C ARG A 42 20.94 -15.02 12.82
N ALA A 43 22.21 -14.87 13.18
CA ALA A 43 22.94 -15.85 13.99
C ALA A 43 22.52 -15.86 15.47
N GLY A 44 21.92 -14.78 15.96
CA GLY A 44 21.50 -14.60 17.36
C GLY A 44 20.03 -14.23 17.51
N LEU A 45 19.19 -14.66 16.57
CA LEU A 45 17.83 -14.13 16.44
C LEU A 45 16.98 -14.38 17.68
N ALA A 46 17.10 -15.55 18.31
CA ALA A 46 16.37 -15.88 19.53
C ALA A 46 16.73 -14.93 20.69
N HIS A 47 18.00 -14.59 20.85
CA HIS A 47 18.45 -13.64 21.88
C HIS A 47 18.03 -12.20 21.54
N PHE A 48 18.10 -11.82 20.27
CA PHE A 48 17.68 -10.50 19.81
C PHE A 48 16.17 -10.25 20.00
N LEU A 49 15.35 -11.28 19.76
CA LEU A 49 13.88 -11.23 19.91
C LEU A 49 13.39 -11.53 21.34
N ALA A 50 14.29 -11.83 22.28
CA ALA A 50 13.90 -12.13 23.65
C ALA A 50 13.17 -10.94 24.30
N GLU A 51 12.33 -11.23 25.30
CA GLU A 51 11.62 -10.20 26.05
C GLU A 51 12.60 -9.25 26.74
N GLY A 52 12.37 -7.94 26.62
CA GLY A 52 13.30 -6.91 27.13
C GLY A 52 14.55 -6.69 26.26
N ALA A 53 14.83 -7.53 25.26
CA ALA A 53 15.92 -7.30 24.32
C ALA A 53 15.55 -6.24 23.27
N ARG A 54 16.59 -5.69 22.62
CA ARG A 54 16.44 -4.62 21.60
C ARG A 54 15.47 -4.99 20.48
N GLY A 55 15.38 -6.26 20.10
CA GLY A 55 14.51 -6.76 19.04
C GLY A 55 13.17 -7.31 19.51
N GLY A 56 12.87 -7.32 20.80
CA GLY A 56 11.64 -7.94 21.34
C GLY A 56 10.34 -7.39 20.75
N ARG A 57 10.32 -6.12 20.32
CA ARG A 57 9.15 -5.49 19.66
C ARG A 57 9.09 -5.69 18.14
N LEU A 58 10.10 -6.29 17.54
CA LEU A 58 10.16 -6.48 16.08
C LEU A 58 9.02 -7.36 15.53
N PRO A 59 8.61 -8.48 16.19
CA PRO A 59 7.50 -9.30 15.70
C PRO A 59 6.17 -8.54 15.68
N ASP A 60 5.84 -7.84 16.77
CA ASP A 60 4.62 -7.03 16.86
C ASP A 60 4.62 -5.90 15.83
N TYR A 61 5.78 -5.25 15.66
CA TYR A 61 5.96 -4.23 14.64
C TYR A 61 5.72 -4.77 13.22
N LEU A 62 6.27 -5.93 12.89
CA LEU A 62 6.05 -6.59 11.60
C LEU A 62 4.59 -6.98 11.40
N SER A 63 3.90 -7.43 12.45
CA SER A 63 2.47 -7.75 12.40
C SER A 63 1.61 -6.50 12.12
N ALA A 64 1.88 -5.40 12.83
CA ALA A 64 1.20 -4.12 12.59
C ALA A 64 1.48 -3.58 11.18
N LEU A 65 2.73 -3.67 10.73
CA LEU A 65 3.14 -3.24 9.40
C LEU A 65 2.48 -4.08 8.30
N ALA A 66 2.36 -5.39 8.48
CA ALA A 66 1.65 -6.25 7.53
C ALA A 66 0.18 -5.84 7.40
N LYS A 67 -0.49 -5.51 8.52
CA LYS A 67 -1.87 -4.99 8.49
C LYS A 67 -1.95 -3.68 7.69
N GLU A 68 -1.06 -2.72 7.94
CA GLU A 68 -1.03 -1.46 7.18
C GLU A 68 -0.87 -1.72 5.67
N LEU A 69 0.07 -2.58 5.28
CA LEU A 69 0.33 -2.91 3.88
C LEU A 69 -0.85 -3.63 3.19
N VAL A 70 -1.57 -4.50 3.90
CA VAL A 70 -2.80 -5.11 3.38
C VAL A 70 -3.88 -4.05 3.16
N HIS A 71 -4.04 -3.09 4.06
CA HIS A 71 -4.98 -1.98 3.86
C HIS A 71 -4.59 -1.11 2.66
N GLU A 72 -3.30 -0.81 2.49
CA GLU A 72 -2.79 -0.11 1.30
C GLU A 72 -3.12 -0.87 0.01
N GLN A 73 -2.90 -2.18 -0.01
CA GLN A 73 -3.19 -3.04 -1.15
C GLN A 73 -4.69 -3.03 -1.50
N THR A 74 -5.58 -3.21 -0.51
CA THR A 74 -7.03 -3.19 -0.74
C THR A 74 -7.48 -1.87 -1.35
N ARG A 75 -7.01 -0.73 -0.82
CA ARG A 75 -7.35 0.60 -1.35
C ARG A 75 -6.86 0.80 -2.78
N LEU A 76 -5.67 0.30 -3.12
CA LEU A 76 -5.15 0.35 -4.48
C LEU A 76 -6.02 -0.49 -5.44
N MET A 77 -6.43 -1.68 -5.03
CA MET A 77 -7.31 -2.55 -5.83
C MET A 77 -8.68 -1.91 -6.07
N GLU A 78 -9.28 -1.30 -5.04
CA GLU A 78 -10.55 -0.57 -5.16
C GLU A 78 -10.44 0.60 -6.14
N ASN A 79 -9.40 1.42 -5.98
CA ASN A 79 -9.13 2.54 -6.88
C ASN A 79 -8.92 2.06 -8.32
N MET A 80 -8.22 0.94 -8.53
CA MET A 80 -7.97 0.37 -9.86
C MET A 80 -9.27 -0.11 -10.49
N GLY A 81 -10.14 -0.75 -9.72
CA GLY A 81 -11.47 -1.12 -10.18
C GLY A 81 -12.32 0.08 -10.57
N ALA A 82 -12.27 1.18 -9.80
CA ALA A 82 -12.95 2.43 -10.14
C ALA A 82 -12.42 3.03 -11.44
N MET A 83 -11.10 3.13 -11.58
CA MET A 83 -10.43 3.60 -12.79
C MET A 83 -10.82 2.77 -14.02
N GLY A 84 -10.86 1.44 -13.90
CA GLY A 84 -11.29 0.56 -14.98
C GLY A 84 -12.72 0.83 -15.45
N ARG A 85 -13.66 1.05 -14.50
CA ARG A 85 -15.05 1.43 -14.86
C ARG A 85 -15.11 2.79 -15.57
N HIS A 86 -14.30 3.75 -15.14
CA HIS A 86 -14.21 5.05 -15.81
C HIS A 86 -13.68 4.91 -17.25
N ILE A 87 -12.68 4.08 -17.48
CA ILE A 87 -12.14 3.80 -18.82
C ILE A 87 -13.17 3.11 -19.71
N GLU A 88 -13.91 2.11 -19.20
CA GLU A 88 -14.96 1.45 -19.98
C GLU A 88 -16.11 2.39 -20.33
N HIS A 89 -16.49 3.31 -19.43
CA HIS A 89 -17.46 4.36 -19.76
C HIS A 89 -16.95 5.28 -20.87
N ILE A 90 -15.66 5.63 -20.90
CA ILE A 90 -15.08 6.40 -22.01
C ILE A 90 -15.20 5.60 -23.32
N ARG A 91 -14.84 4.32 -23.31
CA ARG A 91 -14.92 3.44 -24.49
C ARG A 91 -16.34 3.30 -25.04
N ALA A 92 -17.36 3.30 -24.19
CA ALA A 92 -18.75 3.18 -24.62
C ALA A 92 -19.31 4.48 -25.24
N ILE A 93 -18.64 5.62 -25.02
CA ILE A 93 -19.07 6.94 -25.52
C ILE A 93 -18.32 7.33 -26.81
N VAL A 94 -17.06 6.90 -26.95
CA VAL A 94 -16.23 7.10 -28.16
C VAL A 94 -16.59 6.08 -29.23
#